data_AF-A0A357I1D9-F1
#
_entry.id   AF-A0A357I1D9-F1
#
_cell.length_a   1.000
_cell.length_b   1.000
_cell.length_c   1.000
_cell.angle_alpha   90.00
_cell.angle_beta   90.00
_cell.angle_gamma   90.00
#
_symmetry.space_group_name_H-M   'P 1'
#
loop_
_entity.id
_entity.type
_entity.pdbx_description
1 polymer ?
#
loop_
_entity_poly.entity_id
_entity_poly.type
_entity_poly.pdbx_seq_one_letter_code
_entity_poly.pdbx_strand_id
1 'polypeptide(L)'
;EALQYGKGAIMLLSHMGPWEVLTHLPQIAAGHGVVAPLAAMYRPLNNTYLDRWMHRQREAMGTRLFSRRDGFHRPVDFIRKGGVLGILADQKMRQGERVPFFGLECKTSPIAGLFHRRSGAPMLALSIETVGFAKWKLTVDSVDLTEVPDQPSREALCLLCNQALEQVLARSPCDGFWLSKRF
;
A
#
# COMPACT_ATOMS: atom_id res chain seq x y z
N GLU A 1 12.18 -12.96 -0.33
CA GLU A 1 13.13 -12.42 -1.32
C GLU A 1 13.34 -10.90 -1.18
N ALA A 2 12.31 -10.06 -1.40
CA ALA A 2 12.45 -8.60 -1.35
C ALA A 2 13.14 -8.01 -0.10
N LEU A 3 12.97 -8.65 1.06
CA LEU A 3 13.54 -8.21 2.34
C LEU A 3 14.93 -8.78 2.66
N GLN A 4 15.43 -9.75 1.88
CA GLN A 4 16.67 -10.48 2.21
C GLN A 4 17.94 -9.63 2.12
N TYR A 5 17.91 -8.50 1.42
CA TYR A 5 19.06 -7.60 1.25
C TYR A 5 19.10 -6.44 2.27
N GLY A 6 18.34 -6.53 3.37
CA GLY A 6 18.26 -5.48 4.38
C GLY A 6 17.55 -4.20 3.91
N LYS A 7 17.04 -4.19 2.67
CA LYS A 7 16.18 -3.13 2.13
C LYS A 7 14.74 -3.46 2.51
N GLY A 8 14.01 -2.45 2.99
CA GLY A 8 12.57 -2.57 3.22
C GLY A 8 11.80 -2.68 1.91
N ALA A 9 10.47 -2.63 1.99
CA ALA A 9 9.61 -2.72 0.82
C ALA A 9 8.44 -1.74 0.91
N ILE A 10 7.88 -1.39 -0.24
CA ILE A 10 6.63 -0.62 -0.34
C ILE A 10 5.55 -1.59 -0.78
N MET A 11 4.50 -1.73 0.02
CA MET A 11 3.36 -2.61 -0.28
C MET A 11 2.20 -1.76 -0.77
N LEU A 12 1.88 -1.86 -2.06
CA LEU A 12 0.66 -1.32 -2.64
C LEU A 12 -0.53 -2.17 -2.20
N LEU A 13 -1.54 -1.47 -1.67
CA LEU A 13 -2.79 -2.05 -1.22
C LEU A 13 -3.94 -1.37 -1.95
N SER A 14 -4.99 -2.12 -2.22
CA SER A 14 -6.32 -1.61 -2.56
C SER A 14 -7.25 -1.80 -1.37
N HIS A 15 -8.33 -1.03 -1.32
CA HIS A 15 -9.43 -1.33 -0.42
C HIS A 15 -10.16 -2.56 -0.96
N MET A 16 -9.65 -3.74 -0.65
CA MET A 16 -10.27 -5.02 -1.03
C MET A 16 -10.27 -6.02 0.13
N GLY A 17 -11.27 -6.91 0.15
CA GLY A 17 -11.46 -7.89 1.22
C GLY A 17 -11.50 -7.22 2.60
N PRO A 18 -11.19 -7.96 3.69
CA PRO A 18 -11.07 -7.38 5.03
C PRO A 18 -9.68 -6.74 5.22
N TRP A 19 -9.35 -5.68 4.48
CA TRP A 19 -8.00 -5.07 4.48
C TRP A 19 -7.48 -4.64 5.86
N GLU A 20 -8.34 -4.35 6.84
CA GLU A 20 -7.91 -4.05 8.21
C GLU A 20 -7.17 -5.21 8.89
N VAL A 21 -7.41 -6.46 8.45
CA VAL A 21 -6.67 -7.64 8.89
C VAL A 21 -5.17 -7.51 8.57
N LEU A 22 -4.78 -6.71 7.58
CA LEU A 22 -3.37 -6.46 7.27
C LEU A 22 -2.61 -5.74 8.39
N THR A 23 -3.30 -5.13 9.36
CA THR A 23 -2.65 -4.59 10.56
C THR A 23 -2.07 -5.70 11.45
N HIS A 24 -2.54 -6.94 11.28
CA HIS A 24 -2.01 -8.17 11.90
C HIS A 24 -0.97 -8.87 11.03
N LEU A 25 -0.65 -8.33 9.84
CA LEU A 25 0.32 -8.93 8.93
C LEU A 25 1.68 -9.22 9.58
N PRO A 26 2.22 -8.43 10.55
CA PRO A 26 3.46 -8.81 11.22
C PRO A 26 3.39 -10.17 11.92
N GLN A 27 2.26 -10.48 12.56
CA GLN A 27 2.04 -11.75 13.26
C GLN A 27 1.85 -12.89 12.27
N ILE A 28 1.04 -12.66 11.22
CA ILE A 28 0.81 -13.64 10.15
C ILE A 28 2.12 -13.96 9.43
N ALA A 29 2.87 -12.94 9.02
CA ALA A 29 4.13 -13.07 8.30
C ALA A 29 5.21 -13.76 9.14
N ALA A 30 5.28 -13.49 10.45
CA ALA A 30 6.20 -14.16 11.35
C ALA A 30 5.97 -15.68 11.39
N GLY A 31 4.71 -16.13 11.33
CA GLY A 31 4.36 -17.55 11.20
C GLY A 31 4.86 -18.21 9.91
N HIS A 32 5.21 -17.42 8.89
CA HIS A 32 5.80 -17.85 7.63
C HIS A 32 7.29 -17.49 7.52
N GLY A 33 7.96 -17.18 8.64
CA GLY A 33 9.40 -16.87 8.67
C GLY A 33 9.79 -15.50 8.13
N VAL A 34 8.82 -14.62 7.90
CA VAL A 34 9.04 -13.24 7.43
C VAL A 34 8.91 -12.29 8.62
N VAL A 35 10.04 -11.73 9.07
CA VAL A 35 10.08 -10.78 10.19
C VAL A 35 10.56 -9.43 9.67
N ALA A 36 9.65 -8.46 9.63
CA ALA A 36 9.98 -7.07 9.32
C ALA A 36 9.06 -6.10 10.08
N PRO A 37 9.56 -4.92 10.48
CA PRO A 37 8.71 -3.85 10.99
C PRO A 37 7.69 -3.46 9.92
N LEU A 38 6.41 -3.36 10.28
CA LEU A 38 5.35 -2.89 9.39
C LEU A 38 4.93 -1.47 9.77
N ALA A 39 4.71 -0.65 8.75
CA ALA A 39 4.02 0.62 8.91
C ALA A 39 2.95 0.79 7.82
N ALA A 40 1.96 1.64 8.07
CA ALA A 40 0.96 1.99 7.08
C ALA A 40 0.82 3.51 6.95
N MET A 41 0.63 3.98 5.71
CA MET A 41 0.22 5.35 5.45
C MET A 41 -1.24 5.53 5.83
N TYR A 42 -1.51 6.62 6.54
CA TYR A 42 -2.80 6.90 7.16
C TYR A 42 -3.20 8.37 7.01
N ARG A 43 -4.52 8.61 6.90
CA ARG A 43 -5.11 9.95 6.97
C ARG A 43 -5.88 10.09 8.29
N PRO A 44 -5.44 10.98 9.20
CA PRO A 44 -6.18 11.32 10.42
C PRO A 44 -7.67 11.55 10.19
N LEU A 45 -8.53 10.92 11.00
CA LEU A 45 -9.96 11.12 10.94
C LEU A 45 -10.30 12.51 11.48
N ASN A 46 -11.37 13.10 10.95
CA ASN A 46 -11.82 14.43 11.39
C ASN A 46 -12.30 14.40 12.86
N ASN A 47 -12.86 13.27 13.31
CA ASN A 47 -13.25 13.07 14.70
C ASN A 47 -12.07 12.53 15.51
N THR A 48 -11.55 13.34 16.43
CA THR A 48 -10.36 13.03 17.23
C THR A 48 -10.54 11.84 18.20
N TYR A 49 -11.76 11.57 18.66
CA TYR A 49 -12.05 10.41 19.50
C TYR A 49 -11.95 9.11 18.71
N LEU A 50 -12.54 9.09 17.51
CA LEU A 50 -12.46 7.95 16.60
C LEU A 50 -11.03 7.77 16.07
N ASP A 51 -10.34 8.86 15.74
CA ASP A 51 -8.93 8.86 15.33
C ASP A 51 -8.05 8.15 16.37
N ARG A 52 -8.13 8.59 17.64
CA ARG A 52 -7.38 7.97 18.75
C ARG A 52 -7.76 6.53 19.00
N TRP A 53 -9.05 6.19 18.90
CA TRP A 53 -9.49 4.80 19.05
C TRP A 53 -8.89 3.91 17.96
N MET A 54 -9.02 4.31 16.69
CA MET A 54 -8.50 3.55 15.56
C MET A 54 -6.97 3.45 15.57
N HIS A 55 -6.26 4.51 15.95
CA HIS A 55 -4.81 4.48 16.11
C HIS A 55 -4.38 3.40 17.11
N ARG A 56 -5.04 3.34 18.28
CA ARG A 56 -4.80 2.30 19.28
C ARG A 56 -5.05 0.89 18.75
N GLN A 57 -6.12 0.68 18.00
CA GLN A 57 -6.42 -0.65 17.43
C GLN A 57 -5.37 -1.09 16.42
N ARG A 58 -4.98 -0.20 15.50
CA ARG A 58 -4.03 -0.55 14.43
C ARG A 58 -2.59 -0.72 14.93
N GLU A 59 -2.19 0.01 15.97
CA GLU A 59 -0.86 -0.14 16.57
C GLU A 59 -0.76 -1.30 17.57
N ALA A 60 -1.89 -1.79 18.11
CA ALA A 60 -1.90 -2.86 19.11
C ALA A 60 -1.18 -4.14 18.63
N MET A 61 -1.11 -4.35 17.31
CA MET A 61 -0.50 -5.53 16.70
C MET A 61 0.88 -5.25 16.07
N GLY A 62 1.50 -4.13 16.44
CA GLY A 62 2.88 -3.81 16.05
C GLY A 62 3.01 -3.05 14.72
N THR A 63 1.90 -2.68 14.08
CA THR A 63 1.92 -1.85 12.87
C THR A 63 2.03 -0.38 13.25
N ARG A 64 3.08 0.31 12.81
CA ARG A 64 3.24 1.75 13.01
C ARG A 64 2.37 2.54 12.02
N LEU A 65 1.80 3.66 12.43
CA LEU A 65 1.10 4.56 11.51
C LEU A 65 1.95 5.79 11.15
N PHE A 66 1.97 6.12 9.87
CA PHE A 66 2.52 7.38 9.37
C PHE A 66 1.44 8.22 8.71
N SER A 67 1.42 9.51 9.03
CA SER A 67 0.52 10.47 8.40
C SER A 67 1.29 11.47 7.56
N ARG A 68 0.57 12.27 6.76
CA ARG A 68 1.18 13.42 6.06
C ARG A 68 1.83 14.43 7.03
N ARG A 69 1.39 14.47 8.30
CA ARG A 69 1.92 15.38 9.32
C ARG A 69 3.32 14.96 9.79
N ASP A 70 3.68 13.69 9.63
CA ASP A 70 4.99 13.15 9.97
C ASP A 70 6.09 13.53 8.98
N GLY A 71 5.69 14.14 7.85
CA GLY A 71 6.58 14.48 6.76
C GLY A 71 7.00 13.26 5.94
N PHE A 72 7.66 13.54 4.82
CA PHE A 72 8.05 12.50 3.86
C PHE A 72 9.30 11.71 4.27
N HIS A 73 10.16 12.27 5.13
CA HIS A 73 11.44 11.67 5.51
C HIS A 73 11.28 10.46 6.44
N ARG A 74 10.37 10.51 7.43
CA ARG A 74 10.22 9.44 8.42
C ARG A 74 9.82 8.09 7.79
N PRO A 75 8.83 8.02 6.88
CA PRO A 75 8.51 6.76 6.22
C PRO A 75 9.65 6.27 5.31
N VAL A 76 10.38 7.18 4.65
CA VAL A 76 11.56 6.82 3.84
C VAL A 76 12.64 6.18 4.71
N ASP A 77 12.96 6.77 5.85
CA ASP A 77 13.97 6.26 6.78
C ASP A 77 13.54 4.93 7.39
N PHE A 78 12.24 4.76 7.65
CA PHE A 78 11.66 3.49 8.08
C PHE A 78 11.87 2.38 7.04
N ILE A 79 11.59 2.66 5.76
CA ILE A 79 11.80 1.71 4.66
C ILE A 79 13.29 1.36 4.54
N ARG A 80 14.20 2.35 4.59
CA ARG A 80 15.65 2.12 4.49
C ARG A 80 16.22 1.26 5.62
N LYS A 81 15.54 1.19 6.76
CA LYS A 81 15.90 0.35 7.90
C LYS A 81 15.30 -1.07 7.83
N GLY A 82 14.82 -1.49 6.66
CA GLY A 82 14.23 -2.83 6.47
C GLY A 82 12.72 -2.89 6.73
N GLY A 83 12.05 -1.76 6.95
CA GLY A 83 10.61 -1.72 7.21
C GLY A 83 9.75 -1.89 5.95
N VAL A 84 8.57 -2.49 6.10
CA VAL A 84 7.55 -2.58 5.05
C VAL A 84 6.54 -1.46 5.23
N LEU A 85 6.35 -0.60 4.23
CA LEU A 85 5.36 0.47 4.26
C LEU A 85 4.15 0.12 3.38
N GLY A 86 3.01 -0.17 4.01
CA GLY A 86 1.71 -0.35 3.36
C GLY A 86 1.06 0.97 2.96
N ILE A 87 0.53 1.03 1.73
CA ILE A 87 -0.12 2.23 1.18
C ILE A 87 -1.37 1.82 0.42
N LEU A 88 -2.54 2.23 0.94
CA LEU A 88 -3.79 2.19 0.20
C LEU A 88 -3.78 3.30 -0.86
N ALA A 89 -3.70 2.91 -2.14
CA ALA A 89 -3.39 3.82 -3.26
C ALA A 89 -4.48 3.86 -4.36
N ASP A 90 -5.58 3.14 -4.18
CA ASP A 90 -6.70 2.99 -5.11
C ASP A 90 -7.78 4.07 -4.99
N GLN A 91 -7.68 5.01 -4.04
CA GLN A 91 -8.66 6.10 -3.88
C GLN A 91 -8.34 7.34 -4.73
N LYS A 92 -9.38 7.99 -5.25
CA LYS A 92 -9.26 9.25 -6.00
C LYS A 92 -8.71 10.36 -5.10
N MET A 93 -7.71 11.07 -5.60
CA MET A 93 -7.10 12.18 -4.87
C MET A 93 -7.60 13.54 -5.38
N ARG A 94 -7.69 14.52 -4.48
CA ARG A 94 -7.96 15.92 -4.87
C ARG A 94 -6.81 16.48 -5.74
N GLN A 95 -5.58 16.15 -5.35
CA GLN A 95 -4.33 16.49 -6.01
C GLN A 95 -3.57 15.20 -6.33
N GLY A 96 -3.09 15.09 -7.55
CA GLY A 96 -2.46 13.89 -8.09
C GLY A 96 -2.32 14.01 -9.61
N GLU A 97 -1.58 13.09 -10.19
CA GLU A 97 -1.45 13.02 -11.64
C GLU A 97 -2.69 12.37 -12.24
N ARG A 98 -3.10 12.84 -13.42
CA ARG A 98 -4.21 12.25 -14.15
C ARG A 98 -3.63 11.16 -15.05
N VAL A 99 -3.90 9.91 -14.70
CA VAL A 99 -3.42 8.73 -15.42
C VAL A 99 -4.53 7.68 -15.50
N PRO A 100 -4.51 6.78 -16.49
CA PRO A 100 -5.47 5.69 -16.61
C PRO A 100 -5.53 4.79 -15.36
N PHE A 101 -6.75 4.40 -15.00
CA PHE A 101 -7.06 3.31 -14.08
C PHE A 101 -8.24 2.53 -14.66
N PHE A 102 -8.07 1.25 -14.99
CA PHE A 102 -9.00 0.45 -15.80
C PHE A 102 -9.43 1.18 -17.09
N GLY A 103 -8.47 1.83 -17.76
CA GLY A 103 -8.70 2.57 -19.01
C GLY A 103 -9.38 3.95 -18.85
N LEU A 104 -9.73 4.37 -17.63
CA LEU A 104 -10.37 5.66 -17.37
C LEU A 104 -9.44 6.61 -16.62
N GLU A 105 -9.38 7.88 -17.05
CA GLU A 105 -8.50 8.90 -16.48
C GLU A 105 -8.88 9.27 -15.04
N CYS A 106 -8.00 8.90 -14.09
CA CYS A 106 -8.22 9.10 -12.66
C CYS A 106 -7.09 9.92 -12.02
N LYS A 107 -7.44 10.76 -11.04
CA LYS A 107 -6.44 11.47 -10.22
C LYS A 107 -5.81 10.52 -9.22
N THR A 108 -4.54 10.20 -9.42
CA THR A 108 -3.78 9.19 -8.69
C THR A 108 -2.67 9.83 -7.85
N SER A 109 -2.44 9.30 -6.65
CA SER A 109 -1.33 9.79 -5.81
C SER A 109 0.00 9.22 -6.30
N PRO A 110 1.04 10.04 -6.51
CA PRO A 110 2.38 9.54 -6.82
C PRO A 110 3.12 9.04 -5.57
N ILE A 111 2.51 9.07 -4.38
CA ILE A 111 3.23 8.94 -3.11
C ILE A 111 3.98 7.60 -2.99
N ALA A 112 3.39 6.50 -3.45
CA ALA A 112 4.02 5.18 -3.40
C ALA A 112 5.26 5.12 -4.29
N GLY A 113 5.13 5.55 -5.55
CA GLY A 113 6.28 5.65 -6.46
C GLY A 113 7.33 6.65 -6.00
N LEU A 114 6.94 7.75 -5.34
CA LEU A 114 7.90 8.68 -4.74
C LEU A 114 8.69 8.05 -3.59
N PHE A 115 8.04 7.22 -2.75
CA PHE A 115 8.75 6.46 -1.74
C PHE A 115 9.74 5.49 -2.36
N HIS A 116 9.36 4.81 -3.44
CA HIS A 116 10.25 3.92 -4.19
C HIS A 116 11.46 4.71 -4.69
N ARG A 117 11.23 5.80 -5.44
CA ARG A 117 12.28 6.67 -5.97
C ARG A 117 13.22 7.22 -4.90
N ARG A 118 12.72 7.53 -3.70
CA ARG A 118 13.55 8.10 -2.63
C ARG A 118 14.29 7.06 -1.81
N SER A 119 13.67 5.90 -1.56
CA SER A 119 14.24 4.85 -0.71
C SER A 119 15.08 3.83 -1.49
N GLY A 120 14.81 3.65 -2.78
CA GLY A 120 15.36 2.57 -3.60
C GLY A 120 14.79 1.19 -3.25
N ALA A 121 13.72 1.13 -2.46
CA ALA A 121 13.09 -0.12 -2.05
C ALA A 121 12.17 -0.68 -3.14
N PRO A 122 12.10 -2.00 -3.32
CA PRO A 122 11.16 -2.63 -4.25
C PRO A 122 9.70 -2.32 -3.90
N MET A 123 8.85 -2.36 -4.93
CA MET A 123 7.41 -2.27 -4.78
C MET A 123 6.79 -3.66 -4.91
N LEU A 124 5.86 -3.96 -4.02
CA LEU A 124 5.04 -5.16 -3.99
C LEU A 124 3.58 -4.74 -4.06
N ALA A 125 2.71 -5.64 -4.51
CA ALA A 125 1.27 -5.44 -4.50
C ALA A 125 0.60 -6.64 -3.83
N LEU A 126 -0.41 -6.40 -3.00
CA LEU A 126 -1.08 -7.46 -2.23
C LEU A 126 -2.57 -7.53 -2.56
N SER A 127 -3.05 -8.72 -2.91
CA SER A 127 -4.48 -9.03 -3.02
C SER A 127 -5.00 -9.76 -1.78
N ILE A 128 -6.27 -9.54 -1.45
CA ILE A 128 -7.01 -10.27 -0.41
C ILE A 128 -8.29 -10.80 -1.03
N GLU A 129 -8.29 -12.08 -1.39
CA GLU A 129 -9.39 -12.74 -2.10
C GLU A 129 -10.23 -13.57 -1.14
N THR A 130 -11.55 -13.41 -1.14
CA THR A 130 -12.46 -14.26 -0.36
C THR A 130 -12.60 -15.61 -1.05
N VAL A 131 -12.11 -16.68 -0.41
CA VAL A 131 -12.12 -18.06 -0.96
C VAL A 131 -13.12 -18.98 -0.24
N GLY A 132 -13.84 -18.45 0.75
CA GLY A 132 -14.87 -19.16 1.49
C GLY A 132 -15.34 -18.37 2.72
N PHE A 133 -16.29 -18.92 3.47
CA PHE A 133 -16.76 -18.29 4.70
C PHE A 133 -15.61 -18.08 5.69
N ALA A 134 -15.31 -16.81 6.00
CA ALA A 134 -14.20 -16.39 6.85
C ALA A 134 -12.82 -16.96 6.43
N LYS A 135 -12.62 -17.18 5.13
CA LYS A 135 -11.35 -17.65 4.56
C LYS A 135 -10.88 -16.71 3.46
N TRP A 136 -9.66 -16.22 3.59
CA TRP A 136 -9.05 -15.32 2.64
C TRP A 136 -7.71 -15.85 2.15
N LYS A 137 -7.44 -15.66 0.87
CA LYS A 137 -6.14 -15.90 0.26
C LYS A 137 -5.44 -14.56 0.09
N LEU A 138 -4.24 -14.45 0.66
CA LEU A 138 -3.36 -13.31 0.45
C LEU A 138 -2.35 -13.69 -0.63
N THR A 139 -2.27 -12.89 -1.69
CA THR A 139 -1.23 -13.03 -2.73
C THR A 139 -0.38 -11.78 -2.75
N VAL A 140 0.94 -11.94 -2.75
CA VAL A 140 1.90 -10.83 -2.84
C VAL A 140 2.68 -10.98 -4.14
N ASP A 141 2.55 -9.99 -5.01
CA ASP A 141 3.22 -9.93 -6.29
C ASP A 141 4.32 -8.85 -6.26
N SER A 142 5.42 -9.07 -6.97
CA SER A 142 6.38 -8.01 -7.27
C SER A 142 5.81 -7.09 -8.32
N VAL A 143 5.90 -5.77 -8.11
CA VAL A 143 5.61 -4.81 -9.17
C VAL A 143 6.79 -4.77 -10.13
N ASP A 144 6.54 -5.00 -11.41
CA ASP A 144 7.57 -4.92 -12.44
C ASP A 144 7.99 -3.46 -12.66
N LEU A 145 9.27 -3.17 -12.41
CA LEU A 145 9.85 -1.84 -12.56
C LEU A 145 10.74 -1.73 -13.82
N THR A 146 10.83 -2.78 -14.64
CA THR A 146 11.80 -2.86 -15.76
C THR A 146 11.55 -1.83 -16.86
N GLU A 147 10.29 -1.50 -17.13
CA GLU A 147 9.89 -0.49 -18.12
C GLU A 147 9.93 0.95 -17.56
N VAL A 148 10.26 1.12 -16.28
CA VAL A 148 10.30 2.42 -15.62
C VAL A 148 11.67 3.06 -15.90
N PRO A 149 11.73 4.26 -16.52
CA PRO A 149 13.01 4.95 -16.73
C PRO A 149 13.76 5.19 -15.42
N ASP A 150 15.10 5.29 -15.46
CA ASP A 150 15.94 5.55 -14.28
C ASP A 150 15.48 6.77 -13.45
N GLN A 151 14.94 7.79 -14.13
CA GLN A 151 14.34 8.98 -13.52
C GLN A 151 12.89 9.13 -13.98
N PRO A 152 11.95 8.38 -13.40
CA PRO A 152 10.59 8.38 -13.88
C PRO A 152 9.87 9.67 -13.49
N SER A 153 9.04 10.16 -14.40
CA SER A 153 8.11 11.25 -14.13
C SER A 153 7.11 10.83 -13.04
N ARG A 154 6.44 11.82 -12.44
CA ARG A 154 5.37 11.54 -11.46
C ARG A 154 4.21 10.78 -12.08
N GLU A 155 3.92 11.04 -13.36
CA GLU A 155 2.88 10.37 -14.13
C GLU A 155 3.25 8.90 -14.36
N ALA A 156 4.49 8.61 -14.78
CA ALA A 156 4.96 7.23 -14.97
C ALA A 156 4.87 6.42 -13.67
N LEU A 157 5.26 7.02 -12.54
CA LEU A 157 5.12 6.39 -11.22
C LEU A 157 3.65 6.13 -10.83
N CYS A 158 2.74 7.05 -11.15
CA CYS A 158 1.31 6.85 -10.90
C CYS A 158 0.73 5.74 -11.79
N LEU A 159 1.08 5.73 -13.07
CA LEU A 159 0.60 4.74 -14.04
C LEU A 159 1.01 3.33 -13.61
N LEU A 160 2.28 3.16 -13.24
CA LEU A 160 2.80 1.92 -12.70
C LEU A 160 2.03 1.41 -11.47
N CYS A 161 1.76 2.31 -10.52
CA CYS A 161 0.97 1.97 -9.33
C CYS A 161 -0.46 1.54 -9.71
N ASN A 162 -1.07 2.23 -10.67
CA ASN A 162 -2.40 1.90 -11.15
C ASN A 162 -2.44 0.52 -11.83
N GLN A 163 -1.49 0.22 -12.71
CA GLN A 163 -1.40 -1.09 -13.38
C GLN A 163 -1.23 -2.23 -12.37
N ALA A 164 -0.39 -2.05 -11.35
CA ALA A 164 -0.24 -3.04 -10.28
C ALA A 164 -1.55 -3.23 -9.48
N LEU A 165 -2.25 -2.14 -9.16
CA LEU A 165 -3.53 -2.20 -8.45
C LEU A 165 -4.65 -2.79 -9.32
N GLU A 166 -4.63 -2.56 -10.63
CA GLU A 166 -5.55 -3.18 -11.59
C GLU A 166 -5.41 -4.69 -11.58
N GLN A 167 -4.17 -5.21 -11.61
CA GLN A 167 -3.90 -6.64 -11.51
C GLN A 167 -4.41 -7.22 -10.18
N VAL A 168 -4.16 -6.52 -9.05
CA VAL A 168 -4.66 -6.92 -7.73
C VAL A 168 -6.18 -6.99 -7.69
N LEU A 169 -6.88 -5.95 -8.14
CA LEU A 169 -8.35 -5.89 -8.12
C LEU A 169 -8.98 -6.82 -9.15
N ALA A 170 -8.32 -7.09 -10.29
CA ALA A 170 -8.79 -8.02 -11.30
C ALA A 170 -8.79 -9.49 -10.82
N ARG A 171 -7.97 -9.85 -9.81
CA ARG A 171 -8.00 -11.20 -9.21
C ARG A 171 -9.34 -11.51 -8.56
N SER A 172 -9.94 -10.54 -7.88
CA SER A 172 -11.30 -10.65 -7.34
C SER A 172 -12.01 -9.30 -7.38
N PRO A 173 -12.71 -9.00 -8.48
CA PRO A 173 -13.48 -7.77 -8.59
C PRO A 173 -14.55 -7.69 -7.50
N CYS A 174 -15.11 -8.81 -7.04
CA CYS A 174 -16.13 -8.83 -5.99
C CYS A 174 -15.61 -8.38 -4.62
N ASP A 175 -14.31 -8.53 -4.35
CA ASP A 175 -13.71 -8.13 -3.07
C ASP A 175 -13.34 -6.65 -3.03
N GLY A 176 -13.38 -5.93 -4.16
CA GLY A 176 -13.09 -4.50 -4.22
C GLY A 176 -14.13 -3.63 -3.50
N PHE A 177 -13.67 -2.59 -2.80
CA PHE A 177 -14.53 -1.61 -2.13
C PHE A 177 -15.02 -0.52 -3.11
N TRP A 178 -16.01 -0.87 -3.93
CA TRP A 178 -16.52 -0.01 -5.02
C TRP A 178 -17.41 1.16 -4.59
N LEU A 179 -17.57 1.43 -3.30
CA LEU A 179 -18.36 2.57 -2.81
C LEU A 179 -17.62 3.92 -2.97
N SER A 180 -16.30 3.88 -3.20
CA SER A 180 -15.48 5.06 -3.46
C SER A 180 -15.76 5.63 -4.85
N LYS A 181 -15.93 6.96 -4.95
CA LYS A 181 -15.98 7.68 -6.23
C LYS A 181 -14.58 7.79 -6.85
N ARG A 182 -14.07 6.68 -7.39
CA ARG A 182 -12.74 6.61 -8.02
C ARG A 182 -12.68 7.35 -9.36
N PHE A 183 -13.73 7.20 -10.17
CA PHE A 183 -13.87 7.83 -11.48
C PHE A 183 -14.45 9.25 -11.35
#